data_AF-A0A1S1WSZ8-F1
#
_entry.id   AF-A0A1S1WSZ8-F1
#
_cell.length_a   1.000
_cell.length_b   1.000
_cell.length_c   1.000
_cell.angle_alpha   90.00
_cell.angle_beta   90.00
_cell.angle_gamma   90.00
#
_symmetry.space_group_name_H-M   'P 1'
#
loop_
_entity.id
_entity.type
_entity.pdbx_description
1 polymer ?
#
loop_
_entity_poly.entity_id
_entity_poly.type
_entity_poly.pdbx_seq_one_letter_code
_entity_poly.pdbx_strand_id
1 'polypeptide(L)'
;MPGRLTLILALLASPAWAGALDDCSRTQADTQAIASCLKQRHADIHQQLIAQEDKTLAAMRQLDRATDNRFHAARALRRAQQTYQAYLQQQCDWLAASHASGNGADRARLACEIDLDTQRLTDLARQGT
;
A
#
# COMPACT_ATOMS: atom_id res chain seq x y z
N MET A 1 37.11 -27.39 -28.91
CA MET A 1 36.76 -27.45 -27.48
C MET A 1 35.84 -26.28 -27.16
N PRO A 2 34.52 -26.46 -26.99
CA PRO A 2 33.66 -25.35 -26.59
C PRO A 2 33.77 -25.16 -25.07
N GLY A 3 34.25 -23.99 -24.65
CA GLY A 3 34.32 -23.58 -23.26
C GLY A 3 32.91 -23.36 -22.70
N ARG A 4 32.61 -24.03 -21.58
CA ARG A 4 31.36 -23.86 -20.84
C ARG A 4 31.43 -22.53 -20.08
N LEU A 5 30.58 -21.58 -20.49
CA LEU A 5 30.36 -20.33 -19.76
C LEU A 5 29.39 -20.64 -18.60
N THR A 6 29.89 -20.68 -17.37
CA THR A 6 29.06 -20.89 -16.16
C THR A 6 28.43 -19.55 -15.76
N LEU A 7 27.13 -19.38 -16.03
CA LEU A 7 26.36 -18.22 -15.59
C LEU A 7 26.06 -18.35 -14.08
N ILE A 8 26.63 -17.48 -13.25
CA ILE A 8 26.29 -17.39 -11.83
C ILE A 8 25.03 -16.53 -11.70
N LEU A 9 23.91 -17.16 -11.34
CA LEU A 9 22.63 -16.50 -11.12
C LEU A 9 22.60 -15.95 -9.68
N ALA A 10 22.86 -14.66 -9.50
CA ALA A 10 22.68 -14.00 -8.20
C ALA A 10 21.18 -13.76 -7.95
N LEU A 11 20.58 -14.57 -7.09
CA LEU A 11 19.22 -14.36 -6.58
C LEU A 11 19.22 -13.12 -5.67
N LEU A 12 18.80 -11.98 -6.20
CA LEU A 12 18.45 -10.82 -5.40
C LEU A 12 17.22 -11.20 -4.56
N ALA A 13 17.44 -11.55 -3.30
CA ALA A 13 16.37 -11.76 -2.33
C ALA A 13 15.64 -10.43 -2.13
N SER A 14 14.50 -10.27 -2.79
CA SER A 14 13.59 -9.16 -2.50
C SER A 14 13.03 -9.41 -1.10
N PRO A 15 13.01 -8.41 -0.19
CA PRO A 15 12.30 -8.56 1.06
C PRO A 15 10.82 -8.79 0.72
N ALA A 16 10.38 -10.04 0.86
CA ALA A 16 8.96 -10.33 0.86
C ALA A 16 8.41 -9.72 2.14
N TRP A 17 7.76 -8.57 2.02
CA TRP A 17 6.93 -8.08 3.12
C TRP A 17 5.84 -9.13 3.31
N ALA A 18 5.85 -9.79 4.47
CA ALA A 18 4.75 -10.65 4.85
C ALA A 18 3.50 -9.75 4.84
N GLY A 19 2.54 -10.07 3.97
CA GLY A 19 1.32 -9.27 3.84
C GLY A 19 0.53 -9.30 5.14
N ALA A 20 -0.34 -8.29 5.36
CA ALA A 20 -1.08 -8.12 6.60
C ALA A 20 -1.88 -9.36 7.04
N LEU A 21 -2.35 -10.16 6.08
CA LEU A 21 -3.03 -11.43 6.34
C LEU A 21 -2.12 -12.47 6.99
N ASP A 22 -0.87 -12.60 6.51
CA ASP A 22 0.10 -13.55 7.05
C ASP A 22 0.48 -13.17 8.49
N ASP A 23 0.78 -11.89 8.71
CA ASP A 23 1.04 -11.33 10.04
C ASP A 23 -0.10 -11.62 11.04
N CYS A 24 -1.35 -11.32 10.65
CA CYS A 24 -2.50 -11.61 11.51
C CYS A 24 -2.73 -13.11 11.69
N SER A 25 -2.48 -13.93 10.66
CA SER A 25 -2.68 -15.39 10.74
C SER A 25 -1.63 -16.08 11.61
N ARG A 26 -0.41 -15.54 11.70
CA ARG A 26 0.64 -16.08 12.60
C ARG A 26 0.42 -15.71 14.07
N THR A 27 -0.24 -14.60 14.33
CA THR A 27 -0.38 -14.03 15.70
C THR A 27 -1.70 -14.37 16.37
N GLN A 28 -2.72 -14.77 15.60
CA GLN A 28 -4.07 -15.01 16.11
C GLN A 28 -4.45 -16.49 16.04
N ALA A 29 -5.22 -16.95 17.03
CA ALA A 29 -5.52 -18.37 17.22
C ALA A 29 -6.67 -18.89 16.32
N ASP A 30 -7.59 -18.02 15.90
CA ASP A 30 -8.77 -18.40 15.14
C ASP A 30 -9.18 -17.36 14.08
N THR A 31 -10.13 -17.74 13.21
CA THR A 31 -10.56 -16.94 12.07
C THR A 31 -11.24 -15.62 12.45
N GLN A 32 -11.90 -15.56 13.61
CA GLN A 32 -12.56 -14.35 14.11
C GLN A 32 -11.53 -13.37 14.68
N ALA A 33 -10.53 -13.88 15.39
CA ALA A 33 -9.40 -13.10 15.87
C ALA A 33 -8.56 -12.54 14.70
N ILE A 34 -8.34 -13.32 13.63
CA ILE A 34 -7.70 -12.84 12.39
C ILE A 34 -8.50 -11.70 11.77
N ALA A 35 -9.82 -11.84 11.63
CA ALA A 35 -10.67 -10.80 11.06
C ALA A 35 -10.64 -9.51 11.90
N SER A 36 -10.59 -9.64 13.22
CA SER A 36 -10.49 -8.49 14.14
C SER A 36 -9.14 -7.79 14.04
N CYS A 37 -8.04 -8.56 13.95
CA CYS A 37 -6.69 -8.05 13.69
C CYS A 37 -6.63 -7.23 12.40
N LEU A 38 -7.19 -7.76 11.30
CA LEU A 38 -7.23 -7.06 10.02
C LEU A 38 -8.03 -5.76 10.09
N LYS A 39 -9.22 -5.79 10.71
CA LYS A 39 -10.06 -4.57 10.87
C LYS A 39 -9.33 -3.48 11.66
N GLN A 40 -8.66 -3.85 12.74
CA GLN A 40 -7.88 -2.89 13.55
C GLN A 40 -6.71 -2.31 12.73
N ARG A 41 -5.91 -3.17 12.09
CA ARG A 41 -4.79 -2.72 11.26
C ARG A 41 -5.24 -1.82 10.11
N HIS A 42 -6.36 -2.16 9.46
CA HIS A 42 -6.93 -1.34 8.40
C HIS A 42 -7.33 0.05 8.90
N ALA A 43 -8.00 0.13 10.05
CA ALA A 43 -8.34 1.42 10.66
C ALA A 43 -7.07 2.23 10.98
N ASP A 44 -6.05 1.59 11.56
CA ASP A 44 -4.80 2.25 11.96
C ASP A 44 -4.02 2.78 10.75
N ILE A 45 -3.85 1.97 9.70
CA ILE A 45 -3.09 2.38 8.51
C ILE A 45 -3.83 3.44 7.71
N HIS A 46 -5.16 3.35 7.62
CA HIS A 46 -5.98 4.32 6.93
C HIS A 46 -5.88 5.70 7.58
N GLN A 47 -5.94 5.77 8.91
CA GLN A 47 -5.75 7.02 9.65
C GLN A 47 -4.34 7.61 9.45
N GLN A 48 -3.30 6.76 9.48
CA GLN A 48 -1.93 7.20 9.22
C GLN A 48 -1.75 7.74 7.79
N LEU A 49 -2.36 7.07 6.80
CA LEU A 49 -2.30 7.49 5.42
C LEU A 49 -2.97 8.85 5.21
N ILE A 50 -4.18 9.06 5.75
CA ILE A 50 -4.86 10.37 5.68
C ILE A 50 -3.98 11.48 6.27
N ALA A 51 -3.43 11.26 7.47
CA ALA A 51 -2.58 12.25 8.13
C ALA A 51 -1.32 12.58 7.32
N GLN A 52 -0.67 11.57 6.74
CA GLN A 52 0.50 11.76 5.90
C GLN A 52 0.15 12.45 4.58
N GLU A 53 -0.99 12.12 3.97
CA GLU A 53 -1.48 12.76 2.76
C GLU A 53 -1.81 14.24 2.97
N ASP A 54 -2.44 14.59 4.09
CA ASP A 54 -2.70 15.99 4.47
C ASP A 54 -1.40 16.77 4.70
N LYS A 55 -0.43 16.16 5.39
CA LYS A 55 0.91 16.73 5.57
C LYS A 55 1.60 17.00 4.23
N THR A 56 1.61 16.02 3.33
CA THR A 56 2.21 16.16 1.99
C THR A 56 1.47 17.23 1.19
N LEU A 57 0.14 17.30 1.27
CA LEU A 57 -0.65 18.33 0.60
C LEU A 57 -0.35 19.74 1.11
N ALA A 58 -0.16 19.90 2.42
CA ALA A 58 0.25 21.17 3.01
C ALA A 58 1.62 21.63 2.48
N ALA A 59 2.59 20.71 2.39
CA ALA A 59 3.91 20.99 1.80
C ALA A 59 3.81 21.38 0.32
N MET A 60 3.00 20.66 -0.47
CA MET A 60 2.78 21.01 -1.89
C MET A 60 2.11 22.38 -2.06
N ARG A 61 1.17 22.75 -1.17
CA ARG A 61 0.57 24.10 -1.16
C ARG A 61 1.58 25.19 -0.79
N GLN A 62 2.57 24.88 0.05
CA GLN A 62 3.65 25.80 0.36
C GLN A 62 4.58 25.99 -0.85
N LEU A 63 4.94 24.90 -1.52
CA LEU A 63 5.72 24.93 -2.76
C LEU A 63 5.01 25.75 -3.85
N ASP A 64 3.72 25.51 -4.06
CA ASP A 64 2.93 26.28 -5.02
C ASP A 64 2.92 27.77 -4.67
N ARG A 65 2.75 28.15 -3.40
CA ARG A 65 2.84 29.56 -2.98
C ARG A 65 4.23 30.17 -3.24
N ALA A 66 5.30 29.43 -2.98
CA ALA A 66 6.68 29.89 -3.18
C ALA A 66 7.05 30.03 -4.67
N THR A 67 6.35 29.33 -5.55
CA THR A 67 6.64 29.27 -6.99
C THR A 67 5.59 29.99 -7.84
N ASP A 68 4.77 30.84 -7.21
CA ASP A 68 3.63 31.53 -7.82
C ASP A 68 2.73 30.59 -8.65
N ASN A 69 2.45 29.42 -8.08
CA ASN A 69 1.63 28.34 -8.64
C ASN A 69 2.12 27.75 -9.97
N ARG A 70 3.35 28.04 -10.42
CA ARG A 70 3.87 27.59 -11.73
C ARG A 70 3.79 26.08 -11.95
N PHE A 71 3.98 25.28 -10.90
CA PHE A 71 4.06 23.81 -11.00
C PHE A 71 2.76 23.10 -10.62
N HIS A 72 1.84 23.77 -9.92
CA HIS A 72 0.57 23.21 -9.47
C HIS A 72 0.68 21.86 -8.74
N ALA A 73 1.70 21.74 -7.88
CA ALA A 73 2.05 20.52 -7.17
C ALA A 73 0.89 19.99 -6.31
N ALA A 74 0.15 20.88 -5.64
CA ALA A 74 -0.99 20.47 -4.81
C ALA A 74 -2.14 19.90 -5.67
N ARG A 75 -2.33 20.40 -6.89
CA ARG A 75 -3.33 19.86 -7.83
C ARG A 75 -2.88 18.49 -8.36
N ALA A 76 -1.59 18.34 -8.67
CA ALA A 76 -1.03 17.08 -9.14
C ALA A 76 -1.15 15.99 -8.06
N LEU A 77 -0.82 16.30 -6.80
CA LEU A 77 -0.96 15.36 -5.69
C LEU A 77 -2.42 14.91 -5.51
N ARG A 78 -3.39 15.83 -5.54
CA ARG A 78 -4.82 15.46 -5.42
C ARG A 78 -5.28 14.51 -6.52
N ARG A 79 -4.79 14.70 -7.75
CA ARG A 79 -5.09 13.77 -8.84
C ARG A 79 -4.45 12.40 -8.59
N ALA A 80 -3.20 12.37 -8.11
CA ALA A 80 -2.54 11.12 -7.76
C ALA A 80 -3.27 10.37 -6.63
N GLN A 81 -3.79 11.07 -5.62
CA GLN A 81 -4.62 10.51 -4.55
C GLN A 81 -5.90 9.87 -5.10
N GLN A 82 -6.61 10.57 -5.99
CA GLN A 82 -7.82 10.05 -6.63
C GLN A 82 -7.55 8.81 -7.46
N THR A 83 -6.48 8.82 -8.27
CA THR A 83 -6.07 7.66 -9.07
C THR A 83 -5.68 6.48 -8.18
N TYR A 84 -4.98 6.74 -7.08
CA TYR A 84 -4.60 5.72 -6.12
C TYR A 84 -5.83 5.06 -5.48
N GLN A 85 -6.82 5.83 -5.05
CA GLN A 85 -8.06 5.29 -4.47
C GLN A 85 -8.83 4.43 -5.48
N ALA A 86 -8.87 4.84 -6.76
CA ALA A 86 -9.47 4.03 -7.82
C ALA A 86 -8.71 2.71 -8.05
N TYR A 87 -7.37 2.76 -8.03
CA TYR A 87 -6.52 1.57 -8.13
C TYR A 87 -6.73 0.62 -6.94
N LEU A 88 -6.67 1.15 -5.72
CA LEU A 88 -6.89 0.42 -4.46
C LEU A 88 -8.19 -0.39 -4.55
N GLN A 89 -9.29 0.28 -4.89
CA GLN A 89 -10.60 -0.34 -5.03
C GLN A 89 -10.58 -1.48 -6.06
N GLN A 90 -10.14 -1.20 -7.30
CA GLN A 90 -10.18 -2.19 -8.39
C GLN A 90 -9.25 -3.39 -8.13
N GLN A 91 -8.06 -3.13 -7.60
CA GLN A 91 -7.08 -4.15 -7.28
C GLN A 91 -7.58 -5.08 -6.17
N CYS A 92 -8.16 -4.52 -5.12
CA CYS A 92 -8.65 -5.30 -3.99
C CYS A 92 -10.00 -5.97 -4.28
N ASP A 93 -10.84 -5.41 -5.16
CA ASP A 93 -12.01 -6.08 -5.73
C ASP A 93 -11.62 -7.35 -6.50
N TRP A 94 -10.64 -7.24 -7.40
CA TRP A 94 -10.14 -8.39 -8.16
C TRP A 94 -9.52 -9.45 -7.24
N LEU A 95 -8.71 -9.03 -6.26
CA LEU A 95 -8.11 -9.98 -5.33
C LEU A 95 -9.18 -10.69 -4.51
N ALA A 96 -10.16 -9.97 -3.95
CA ALA A 96 -11.26 -10.59 -3.21
C ALA A 96 -12.00 -11.63 -4.07
N ALA A 97 -12.30 -11.31 -5.33
CA ALA A 97 -12.97 -12.22 -6.27
C ALA A 97 -12.15 -13.50 -6.53
N SER A 98 -10.81 -13.43 -6.50
CA SER A 98 -9.93 -14.58 -6.65
C SER A 98 -9.98 -15.58 -5.47
N HIS A 99 -10.49 -15.15 -4.31
CA HIS A 99 -10.61 -15.96 -3.10
C HIS A 99 -12.01 -16.56 -2.89
N ALA A 100 -12.84 -16.57 -3.95
CA ALA A 100 -14.24 -16.98 -3.91
C ALA A 100 -15.08 -16.14 -2.91
N SER A 101 -16.30 -16.57 -2.55
CA SER A 101 -17.19 -15.79 -1.68
C SER A 101 -16.99 -16.07 -0.19
N GLY A 102 -17.53 -15.20 0.68
CA GLY A 102 -17.54 -15.35 2.14
C GLY A 102 -16.28 -14.81 2.82
N ASN A 103 -16.01 -15.29 4.04
CA ASN A 103 -14.98 -14.74 4.93
C ASN A 103 -13.54 -14.81 4.36
N GLY A 104 -13.29 -15.60 3.31
CA GLY A 104 -12.02 -15.60 2.59
C GLY A 104 -11.83 -14.33 1.76
N ALA A 105 -12.87 -13.93 1.02
CA ALA A 105 -12.90 -12.73 0.19
C ALA A 105 -12.68 -11.46 1.03
N ASP A 106 -13.42 -11.33 2.13
CA ASP A 106 -13.37 -10.14 2.99
C ASP A 106 -11.99 -9.96 3.64
N ARG A 107 -11.36 -11.07 4.07
CA ARG A 107 -10.01 -11.03 4.64
C ARG A 107 -8.96 -10.69 3.60
N ALA A 108 -9.08 -11.26 2.39
CA ALA A 108 -8.17 -10.94 1.29
C ALA A 108 -8.28 -9.47 0.86
N ARG A 109 -9.52 -8.95 0.82
CA ARG A 109 -9.77 -7.54 0.54
C ARG A 109 -9.09 -6.63 1.56
N LEU A 110 -9.36 -6.83 2.86
CA LEU A 110 -8.78 -6.02 3.93
C LEU A 110 -7.25 -6.09 3.91
N ALA A 111 -6.68 -7.28 3.68
CA ALA A 111 -5.24 -7.44 3.59
C ALA A 111 -4.64 -6.65 2.41
N CYS A 112 -5.27 -6.71 1.24
CA CYS A 112 -4.88 -5.92 0.08
C CYS A 112 -4.90 -4.42 0.37
N GLU A 113 -5.98 -3.93 1.00
CA GLU A 113 -6.12 -2.52 1.36
C GLU A 113 -5.00 -2.09 2.32
N ILE A 114 -4.72 -2.88 3.36
CA ILE A 114 -3.63 -2.60 4.31
C ILE A 114 -2.26 -2.58 3.62
N ASP A 115 -1.97 -3.56 2.78
CA ASP A 115 -0.67 -3.71 2.13
C ASP A 115 -0.41 -2.54 1.18
N LEU A 116 -1.41 -2.16 0.37
CA LEU A 116 -1.31 -1.04 -0.54
C LEU A 116 -1.24 0.31 0.20
N ASP A 117 -2.02 0.52 1.26
CA ASP A 117 -1.97 1.74 2.08
C ASP A 117 -0.61 1.88 2.78
N THR A 118 -0.04 0.76 3.24
CA THR A 118 1.30 0.73 3.84
C THR A 118 2.39 1.10 2.83
N GLN A 119 2.30 0.58 1.60
CA GLN A 119 3.22 0.96 0.51
C GLN A 119 3.09 2.45 0.19
N ARG A 120 1.86 2.95 0.05
CA ARG A 120 1.58 4.36 -0.24
C ARG A 120 2.12 5.29 0.85
N LEU A 121 1.90 4.94 2.12
CA LEU A 121 2.42 5.66 3.27
C LEU A 121 3.95 5.75 3.21
N THR A 122 4.62 4.63 2.90
CA THR A 122 6.08 4.58 2.77
C THR A 122 6.58 5.44 1.61
N ASP A 123 5.89 5.42 0.47
CA ASP A 123 6.24 6.23 -0.69
C ASP A 123 6.10 7.73 -0.41
N LEU A 124 5.01 8.15 0.25
CA LEU A 124 4.80 9.54 0.65
C LEU A 124 5.83 10.01 1.68
N ALA A 125 6.21 9.15 2.62
CA ALA A 125 7.25 9.45 3.60
C ALA A 125 8.62 9.66 2.94
N ARG A 126 8.95 8.87 1.91
CA ARG A 126 10.20 9.04 1.13
C ARG A 126 10.22 10.30 0.27
N GLN A 127 9.07 10.73 -0.24
CA GLN A 127 8.95 11.90 -1.12
C GLN A 127 8.82 13.23 -0.35
N GLY A 128 8.49 13.17 0.94
CA GLY A 128 8.20 14.33 1.80
C GLY A 128 9.41 15.00 2.45
N THR A 129 10.62 14.86 1.91
CA THR A 129 11.85 15.56 2.34
C THR A 129 12.16 16.76 1.46
#